data_AF-A0A2P4SBD1-F1
#
_entry.id   AF-A0A2P4SBD1-F1
#
_cell.length_a   1.000
_cell.length_b   1.000
_cell.length_c   1.000
_cell.angle_alpha   90.00
_cell.angle_beta   90.00
_cell.angle_gamma   90.00
#
_symmetry.space_group_name_H-M   'P 1'
#
loop_
_entity.id
_entity.type
_entity.pdbx_description
1 polymer ?
#
loop_
_entity_poly.entity_id
_entity_poly.type
_entity_poly.pdbx_seq_one_letter_code
_entity_poly.pdbx_strand_id
1 'polypeptide(L)'
;VNDQSANLPYSHNGKILIYRGGRDVVIETDFGLTITYDWRGDIDVSVPSTYEDTLCGLCGNFNGDTGDEMMLKNGRVTSNPITFGQSWKVADLPGCTELPRKECPSSVNTVQQEKLCGIISRKDGPFRGCHTTVEPSEYVQNCKHDLCLYPEHEEVLCHHIAHYVDLCQAAGVTIEEWRTNDFCRISCPAHSHYELCALDCSRTCSSIFAPLRCTERCREGCVCDEGFVFSGDECVPMAQCGCLHHGSYYKVQEQFHPTELEECECHPDGVVDCHKIPAPTESSCQGADGGHQCATSRTCVVTGDRSYLSFDGTAFDIPGACAYVLAESCGGDDGTEHFVVKIKKNSRQKLTVSGVEVVSVEVYGITLTMERGKIGTILVDSISHSLPAILHQGQVQVHRHGEGVHIQTAFGLIVRYDFHHYVAVTAPPAYQGHLCGLCGNNNGKSEDDFVFPDGQPAPNAIAFGSAWKMPTMACEESCSEDDCPVCTEEKKKVFQKPNYCGILMDPHGPFSSCFNTISPTLYFDACIRDLCLTKAKTDILCRSIQSYMSSCQAAGVTIEAWRKPSFCCKLGMKEVGSVFPGGIPLV
;
A
#
# COMPACT_ATOMS: atom_id res chain seq x y z
N VAL A 1 -3.16 0.99 8.88
CA VAL A 1 -3.60 -0.37 9.26
C VAL A 1 -4.32 -1.00 8.06
N ASN A 2 -3.91 -2.19 7.60
CA ASN A 2 -4.50 -2.84 6.41
C ASN A 2 -4.64 -1.89 5.21
N ASP A 3 -3.56 -1.19 4.86
CA ASP A 3 -3.51 -0.24 3.74
C ASP A 3 -4.40 1.03 3.87
N GLN A 4 -5.05 1.24 5.02
CA GLN A 4 -5.82 2.44 5.37
C GLN A 4 -5.08 3.30 6.41
N SER A 5 -5.16 4.62 6.28
CA SER A 5 -4.69 5.55 7.30
C SER A 5 -5.59 5.47 8.53
N ALA A 6 -5.01 5.62 9.72
CA ALA A 6 -5.74 5.66 10.98
C ALA A 6 -5.08 6.69 11.90
N ASN A 7 -5.89 7.49 12.58
CA ASN A 7 -5.37 8.39 13.60
C ASN A 7 -4.95 7.59 14.85
N LEU A 8 -3.93 8.11 15.53
CA LEU A 8 -3.50 7.57 16.82
C LEU A 8 -4.31 8.19 17.97
N PRO A 9 -4.57 7.43 19.06
CA PRO A 9 -4.27 6.01 19.21
C PRO A 9 -5.28 5.12 18.47
N TYR A 10 -4.82 3.98 17.98
CA TYR A 10 -5.61 2.96 17.29
C TYR A 10 -5.64 1.67 18.11
N SER A 11 -6.81 1.05 18.26
CA SER A 11 -6.94 -0.25 18.91
C SER A 11 -7.68 -1.25 18.02
N HIS A 12 -7.12 -2.44 17.87
CA HIS A 12 -7.77 -3.54 17.18
C HIS A 12 -8.24 -4.59 18.20
N ASN A 13 -9.54 -4.55 18.55
CA ASN A 13 -10.18 -5.49 19.48
C ASN A 13 -9.44 -5.66 20.83
N GLY A 14 -8.71 -4.63 21.28
CA GLY A 14 -7.86 -4.69 22.48
C GLY A 14 -6.64 -5.61 22.38
N LYS A 15 -6.38 -6.21 21.20
CA LYS A 15 -5.25 -7.12 20.97
C LYS A 15 -4.02 -6.43 20.44
N ILE A 16 -4.22 -5.36 19.67
CA ILE A 16 -3.15 -4.51 19.16
C ILE A 16 -3.50 -3.09 19.57
N LEU A 17 -2.55 -2.41 20.19
CA LEU A 17 -2.63 -1.01 20.54
C LEU A 17 -1.51 -0.28 19.85
N ILE A 18 -1.85 0.77 19.09
CA ILE A 18 -0.87 1.63 18.42
C ILE A 18 -1.10 3.04 18.95
N TYR A 19 -0.09 3.65 19.53
CA TYR A 19 -0.21 4.97 20.14
C TYR A 19 1.09 5.75 20.03
N ARG A 20 1.01 7.04 20.32
CA ARG A 20 2.19 7.89 20.41
C ARG A 20 2.79 7.77 21.82
N GLY A 21 4.07 7.44 21.89
CA GLY A 21 4.84 7.42 23.14
C GLY A 21 6.05 8.32 23.00
N GLY A 22 5.98 9.54 23.53
CA GLY A 22 6.99 10.56 23.31
C GLY A 22 6.99 11.04 21.85
N ARG A 23 8.16 10.95 21.23
CA ARG A 23 8.37 11.15 19.79
C ARG A 23 8.10 9.89 18.94
N ASP A 24 7.90 8.73 19.57
CA ASP A 24 7.79 7.45 18.88
C ASP A 24 6.33 7.05 18.61
N VAL A 25 6.15 6.17 17.63
CA VAL A 25 5.00 5.25 17.61
C VAL A 25 5.35 4.02 18.41
N VAL A 26 4.46 3.66 19.31
CA VAL A 26 4.51 2.42 20.07
C VAL A 26 3.41 1.50 19.58
N ILE A 27 3.78 0.27 19.21
CA ILE A 27 2.86 -0.82 18.87
C ILE A 27 3.00 -1.87 19.97
N GLU A 28 1.92 -2.17 20.66
CA GLU A 28 1.83 -3.21 21.69
C GLU A 28 0.83 -4.27 21.29
N THR A 29 1.12 -5.52 21.65
CA THR A 29 0.22 -6.64 21.43
C THR A 29 -0.14 -7.36 22.73
N ASP A 30 -1.28 -8.05 22.74
CA ASP A 30 -1.75 -8.87 23.87
C ASP A 30 -0.83 -10.05 24.20
N PHE A 31 -0.01 -10.48 23.25
CA PHE A 31 1.01 -11.51 23.43
C PHE A 31 2.39 -10.95 23.86
N GLY A 32 2.49 -9.64 24.12
CA GLY A 32 3.66 -9.01 24.73
C GLY A 32 4.75 -8.54 23.77
N LEU A 33 4.51 -8.57 22.45
CA LEU A 33 5.41 -7.91 21.50
C LEU A 33 5.21 -6.40 21.57
N THR A 34 6.32 -5.68 21.71
CA THR A 34 6.36 -4.21 21.66
C THR A 34 7.31 -3.78 20.55
N ILE A 35 6.85 -2.87 19.69
CA ILE A 35 7.68 -2.24 18.66
C ILE A 35 7.64 -0.74 18.88
N THR A 36 8.80 -0.08 18.84
CA THR A 36 8.89 1.38 18.78
C THR A 36 9.57 1.84 17.51
N TYR A 37 9.06 2.92 16.94
CA TYR A 37 9.61 3.55 15.74
C TYR A 37 9.56 5.07 15.86
N ASP A 38 10.71 5.73 15.71
CA ASP A 38 10.88 7.16 15.94
C ASP A 38 10.53 8.06 14.73
N TRP A 39 10.02 7.45 13.65
CA TRP A 39 9.75 8.07 12.33
C TRP A 39 10.97 8.46 11.50
N ARG A 40 12.19 8.31 12.02
CA ARG A 40 13.41 8.78 11.37
C ARG A 40 14.39 7.66 11.03
N GLY A 41 14.29 6.53 11.70
CA GLY A 41 15.05 5.33 11.33
C GLY A 41 15.29 4.35 12.47
N ASP A 42 15.05 4.75 13.72
CA ASP A 42 15.30 3.90 14.88
C ASP A 42 14.09 3.02 15.15
N ILE A 43 14.33 1.70 15.19
CA ILE A 43 13.31 0.69 15.44
C ILE A 43 13.79 -0.21 16.58
N ASP A 44 13.02 -0.29 17.66
CA ASP A 44 13.24 -1.27 18.72
C ASP A 44 12.14 -2.33 18.70
N VAL A 45 12.54 -3.58 18.94
CA VAL A 45 11.63 -4.72 19.05
C VAL A 45 11.89 -5.41 20.37
N SER A 46 10.86 -5.50 21.20
CA SER A 46 10.90 -6.21 22.49
C SER A 46 9.89 -7.34 22.50
N VAL A 47 10.31 -8.50 23.00
CA VAL A 47 9.51 -9.72 23.08
C VAL A 47 9.70 -10.36 24.46
N PRO A 48 8.69 -11.07 24.99
CA PRO A 48 8.84 -11.81 26.23
C PRO A 48 9.82 -12.98 26.06
N SER A 49 10.40 -13.45 27.17
CA SER A 49 11.30 -14.61 27.18
C SER A 49 10.65 -15.91 26.67
N THR A 50 9.32 -15.96 26.54
CA THR A 50 8.61 -17.08 25.92
C THR A 50 8.95 -17.29 24.44
N TYR A 51 9.60 -16.31 23.80
CA TYR A 51 10.09 -16.40 22.43
C TYR A 51 11.52 -16.93 22.32
N GLU A 52 12.19 -17.25 23.43
CA GLU A 52 13.54 -17.83 23.45
C GLU A 52 13.62 -19.06 22.53
N ASP A 53 14.70 -19.17 21.75
CA ASP A 53 14.93 -20.20 20.73
C ASP A 53 13.91 -20.27 19.56
N THR A 54 12.94 -19.35 19.48
CA THR A 54 11.91 -19.37 18.42
C THR A 54 12.08 -18.27 17.37
N LEU A 55 12.94 -17.29 17.63
CA LEU A 55 13.13 -16.14 16.76
C LEU A 55 14.14 -16.45 15.66
N CYS A 56 13.99 -15.72 14.55
CA CYS A 56 14.99 -15.69 13.50
C CYS A 56 14.87 -14.38 12.72
N GLY A 57 16.00 -13.81 12.32
CA GLY A 57 16.03 -12.54 11.59
C GLY A 57 17.35 -11.82 11.75
N LEU A 58 17.35 -10.53 11.41
CA LEU A 58 18.53 -9.67 11.57
C LEU A 58 18.88 -9.37 13.03
N CYS A 59 17.93 -9.54 13.94
CA CYS A 59 18.12 -9.38 15.39
C CYS A 59 18.52 -10.70 16.08
N GLY A 60 18.99 -11.70 15.32
CA GLY A 60 19.43 -12.99 15.86
C GLY A 60 18.30 -14.00 16.08
N ASN A 61 18.60 -15.00 16.93
CA ASN A 61 17.72 -16.13 17.23
C ASN A 61 17.22 -16.17 18.68
N PHE A 62 17.74 -15.29 19.54
CA PHE A 62 17.33 -15.13 20.93
C PHE A 62 17.48 -16.42 21.76
N ASN A 63 18.65 -17.07 21.67
CA ASN A 63 19.03 -18.25 22.47
C ASN A 63 20.10 -17.94 23.54
N GLY A 64 20.60 -16.70 23.59
CA GLY A 64 21.65 -16.27 24.52
C GLY A 64 23.09 -16.59 24.07
N ASP A 65 23.30 -17.24 22.92
CA ASP A 65 24.61 -17.52 22.34
C ASP A 65 25.02 -16.48 21.30
N THR A 66 25.87 -15.54 21.73
CA THR A 66 26.43 -14.50 20.85
C THR A 66 27.20 -15.05 19.64
N GLY A 67 27.59 -16.33 19.64
CA GLY A 67 28.35 -16.97 18.57
C GLY A 67 27.53 -17.29 17.31
N ASP A 68 26.20 -17.34 17.40
CA ASP A 68 25.33 -17.74 16.29
C ASP A 68 24.30 -16.68 15.86
N GLU A 69 24.40 -15.46 16.38
CA GLU A 69 23.49 -14.34 16.08
C GLU A 69 23.40 -14.01 14.57
N MET A 70 24.49 -14.23 13.83
CA MET A 70 24.52 -14.04 12.37
C MET A 70 24.13 -15.33 11.62
N MET A 71 23.00 -15.93 12.01
CA MET A 71 22.45 -17.14 11.37
C MET A 71 21.71 -16.80 10.07
N LEU A 72 22.15 -17.39 8.96
CA LEU A 72 21.49 -17.25 7.66
C LEU A 72 20.14 -17.97 7.65
N LYS A 73 19.23 -17.60 6.73
CA LYS A 73 17.95 -18.29 6.51
C LYS A 73 18.03 -19.80 6.28
N ASN A 74 19.19 -20.30 5.84
CA ASN A 74 19.44 -21.73 5.62
C ASN A 74 19.99 -22.47 6.87
N GLY A 75 20.03 -21.81 8.04
CA GLY A 75 20.49 -22.36 9.30
C GLY A 75 22.01 -22.39 9.49
N ARG A 76 22.79 -21.83 8.55
CA ARG A 76 24.26 -21.75 8.69
C ARG A 76 24.65 -20.43 9.34
N VAL A 77 25.67 -20.46 10.18
CA VAL A 77 26.26 -19.25 10.79
C VAL A 77 27.31 -18.65 9.85
N THR A 78 27.34 -17.31 9.76
CA THR A 78 28.37 -16.55 9.04
C THR A 78 29.02 -15.52 9.97
N SER A 79 30.24 -15.09 9.66
CA SER A 79 30.87 -13.92 10.29
C SER A 79 30.84 -12.68 9.39
N ASN A 80 30.28 -12.78 8.19
CA ASN A 80 30.20 -11.67 7.24
C ASN A 80 28.82 -10.99 7.35
N PRO A 81 28.74 -9.74 7.85
CA PRO A 81 27.47 -9.03 8.05
C PRO A 81 26.75 -8.73 6.73
N ILE A 82 27.48 -8.57 5.62
CA ILE A 82 26.88 -8.35 4.30
C ILE A 82 26.15 -9.63 3.86
N THR A 83 26.80 -10.78 3.98
CA THR A 83 26.19 -12.08 3.66
C THR A 83 24.99 -12.37 4.56
N PHE A 84 25.09 -12.02 5.85
CA PHE A 84 23.99 -12.14 6.80
C PHE A 84 22.79 -11.28 6.37
N GLY A 85 23.01 -9.98 6.14
CA GLY A 85 21.99 -9.04 5.65
C GLY A 85 21.32 -9.49 4.36
N GLN A 86 22.12 -9.91 3.37
CA GLN A 86 21.63 -10.40 2.09
C GLN A 86 20.76 -11.66 2.23
N SER A 87 21.11 -12.58 3.14
CA SER A 87 20.30 -13.79 3.34
C SER A 87 18.90 -13.47 3.86
N TRP A 88 18.77 -12.41 4.66
CA TRP A 88 17.50 -11.98 5.23
C TRP A 88 16.68 -11.06 4.33
N LYS A 89 17.25 -10.60 3.19
CA LYS A 89 16.53 -9.85 2.16
C LYS A 89 15.23 -10.55 1.76
N VAL A 90 14.13 -9.78 1.73
CA VAL A 90 12.78 -10.32 1.55
C VAL A 90 12.38 -10.36 0.07
N ALA A 91 12.80 -9.36 -0.73
CA ALA A 91 12.55 -9.29 -2.16
C ALA A 91 13.57 -8.38 -2.87
N ASP A 92 13.77 -8.60 -4.17
CA ASP A 92 14.46 -7.66 -5.05
C ASP A 92 13.44 -6.64 -5.59
N LEU A 93 13.41 -5.45 -5.00
CA LEU A 93 12.53 -4.36 -5.43
C LEU A 93 13.26 -3.43 -6.41
N PRO A 94 12.65 -3.07 -7.56
CA PRO A 94 13.22 -2.06 -8.46
C PRO A 94 13.50 -0.74 -7.73
N GLY A 95 14.72 -0.24 -7.83
CA GLY A 95 15.18 0.96 -7.10
C GLY A 95 15.76 0.69 -5.70
N CYS A 96 15.60 -0.51 -5.14
CA CYS A 96 16.25 -0.95 -3.91
C CYS A 96 17.52 -1.76 -4.26
N THR A 97 18.59 -1.04 -4.59
CA THR A 97 19.89 -1.63 -4.94
C THR A 97 20.89 -1.45 -3.81
N GLU A 98 21.81 -2.40 -3.68
CA GLU A 98 22.95 -2.26 -2.77
C GLU A 98 23.78 -1.05 -3.20
N LEU A 99 23.89 -0.07 -2.31
CA LEU A 99 24.77 1.07 -2.52
C LEU A 99 26.19 0.68 -2.15
N PRO A 100 27.20 1.13 -2.90
CA PRO A 100 28.59 0.95 -2.51
C PRO A 100 28.81 1.61 -1.14
N ARG A 101 29.60 0.95 -0.29
CA ARG A 101 29.94 1.47 1.04
C ARG A 101 30.57 2.84 0.89
N LYS A 102 29.94 3.86 1.46
CA LYS A 102 30.51 5.21 1.52
C LYS A 102 31.58 5.20 2.59
N GLU A 103 32.78 5.64 2.24
CA GLU A 103 33.88 5.75 3.19
C GLU A 103 34.00 7.18 3.70
N CYS A 104 34.41 7.29 4.95
CA CYS A 104 34.77 8.55 5.59
C CYS A 104 35.88 9.27 4.81
N PRO A 105 35.66 10.50 4.33
CA PRO A 105 36.72 11.26 3.68
C PRO A 105 37.91 11.48 4.63
N SER A 106 39.13 11.37 4.11
CA SER A 106 40.35 11.55 4.91
C SER A 106 40.55 12.97 5.44
N SER A 107 39.78 13.95 4.93
CA SER A 107 39.83 15.37 5.27
C SER A 107 38.84 15.79 6.37
N VAL A 108 38.19 14.85 7.04
CA VAL A 108 37.17 15.12 8.05
C VAL A 108 37.79 15.71 9.32
N ASN A 109 37.16 16.76 9.84
CA ASN A 109 37.59 17.45 11.07
C ASN A 109 37.25 16.61 12.31
N THR A 110 38.15 15.69 12.66
CA THR A 110 38.02 14.77 13.80
C THR A 110 37.81 15.50 15.14
N VAL A 111 38.40 16.68 15.31
CA VAL A 111 38.29 17.46 16.56
C VAL A 111 36.86 17.98 16.78
N GLN A 112 36.19 18.43 15.72
CA GLN A 112 34.81 18.91 15.82
C GLN A 112 33.84 17.76 16.12
N GLN A 113 34.04 16.60 15.49
CA GLN A 113 33.22 15.40 15.73
C GLN A 113 33.42 14.83 17.14
N GLU A 114 34.65 14.82 17.63
CA GLU A 114 34.96 14.46 19.01
C GLU A 114 34.23 15.34 20.01
N LYS A 115 34.15 16.65 19.74
CA LYS A 115 33.44 17.59 20.60
C LYS A 115 31.92 17.37 20.58
N LEU A 116 31.34 17.14 19.41
CA LEU A 116 29.89 16.97 19.22
C LEU A 116 29.39 15.62 19.77
N CYS A 117 29.93 14.50 19.29
CA CYS A 117 29.55 13.16 19.77
C CYS A 117 30.02 12.90 21.22
N GLY A 118 31.03 13.62 21.70
CA GLY A 118 31.59 13.46 23.03
C GLY A 118 30.60 13.78 24.17
N ILE A 119 29.45 14.39 23.89
CA ILE A 119 28.38 14.55 24.89
C ILE A 119 27.90 13.21 25.45
N ILE A 120 27.88 12.15 24.61
CA ILE A 120 27.42 10.80 24.96
C ILE A 120 28.29 10.20 26.08
N SER A 121 29.62 10.35 26.00
CA SER A 121 30.58 9.77 26.97
C SER A 121 31.14 10.77 27.98
N ARG A 122 30.60 12.00 28.05
CA ARG A 122 31.10 13.04 28.95
C ARG A 122 30.84 12.69 30.42
N LYS A 123 31.90 12.51 31.20
CA LYS A 123 31.82 12.10 32.62
C LYS A 123 31.03 13.06 33.51
N ASP A 124 31.09 14.36 33.20
CA ASP A 124 30.34 15.45 33.83
C ASP A 124 29.18 15.93 32.93
N GLY A 125 28.67 15.05 32.07
CA GLY A 125 27.58 15.33 31.13
C GLY A 125 26.19 14.90 31.61
N PRO A 126 25.17 15.12 30.77
CA PRO A 126 23.77 14.83 31.10
C PRO A 126 23.47 13.33 31.22
N PHE A 127 24.32 12.48 30.62
CA PHE A 127 24.15 11.03 30.61
C PHE A 127 25.06 10.28 31.59
N ARG A 128 25.78 10.99 32.47
CA ARG A 128 26.77 10.38 33.39
C ARG A 128 26.20 9.25 34.25
N GLY A 129 24.92 9.34 34.64
CA GLY A 129 24.24 8.31 35.43
C GLY A 129 23.99 7.01 34.66
N CYS A 130 24.05 7.06 33.32
CA CYS A 130 23.76 5.94 32.44
C CYS A 130 25.01 5.15 32.07
N HIS A 131 26.20 5.75 32.15
CA HIS A 131 27.46 5.14 31.71
C HIS A 131 27.80 3.82 32.40
N THR A 132 27.30 3.59 33.62
CA THR A 132 27.50 2.33 34.35
C THR A 132 26.58 1.20 33.88
N THR A 133 25.49 1.55 33.21
CA THR A 133 24.44 0.62 32.78
C THR A 133 24.49 0.38 31.27
N VAL A 134 24.79 1.43 30.50
CA VAL A 134 24.94 1.41 29.04
C VAL A 134 26.31 1.99 28.69
N GLU A 135 27.22 1.15 28.20
CA GLU A 135 28.58 1.54 27.85
C GLU A 135 28.59 2.50 26.64
N PRO A 136 29.07 3.76 26.77
CA PRO A 136 28.90 4.78 25.73
C PRO A 136 29.83 4.61 24.51
N SER A 137 30.88 3.80 24.62
CA SER A 137 31.98 3.76 23.65
C SER A 137 31.55 3.45 22.21
N GLU A 138 30.66 2.48 22.01
CA GLU A 138 30.17 2.09 20.67
C GLU A 138 29.28 3.17 20.06
N TYR A 139 28.36 3.74 20.86
CA TYR A 139 27.46 4.80 20.41
C TYR A 139 28.20 6.07 19.99
N VAL A 140 29.28 6.42 20.71
CA VAL A 140 30.17 7.53 20.31
C VAL A 140 30.85 7.24 18.96
N GLN A 141 31.28 6.00 18.73
CA GLN A 141 31.92 5.62 17.47
C GLN A 141 30.94 5.66 16.30
N ASN A 142 29.73 5.14 16.48
CA ASN A 142 28.68 5.18 15.46
C ASN A 142 28.30 6.63 15.13
N CYS A 143 28.10 7.48 16.15
CA CYS A 143 27.87 8.91 15.96
C CYS A 143 28.97 9.59 15.12
N LYS A 144 30.24 9.31 15.43
CA LYS A 144 31.38 9.88 14.69
C LYS A 144 31.42 9.40 13.24
N HIS A 145 31.13 8.11 13.02
CA HIS A 145 31.13 7.50 11.69
C HIS A 145 30.06 8.13 10.80
N ASP A 146 28.83 8.26 11.29
CA ASP A 146 27.72 8.74 10.47
C ASP A 146 27.79 10.27 10.26
N LEU A 147 28.23 11.03 11.27
CA LEU A 147 28.54 12.45 11.06
C LEU A 147 29.67 12.69 10.05
N CYS A 148 30.57 11.72 9.91
CA CYS A 148 31.63 11.81 8.92
C CYS A 148 31.10 11.56 7.50
N LEU A 149 30.09 10.70 7.34
CA LEU A 149 29.43 10.45 6.07
C LEU A 149 28.45 11.58 5.68
N TYR A 150 27.90 12.28 6.68
CA TYR A 150 26.87 13.32 6.53
C TYR A 150 27.16 14.57 7.39
N PRO A 151 28.30 15.26 7.17
CA PRO A 151 28.77 16.34 8.04
C PRO A 151 27.88 17.59 8.05
N GLU A 152 27.03 17.76 7.04
CA GLU A 152 26.13 18.91 6.92
C GLU A 152 24.74 18.65 7.54
N HIS A 153 24.50 17.49 8.15
CA HIS A 153 23.17 17.10 8.65
C HIS A 153 23.19 17.01 10.17
N GLU A 154 22.90 18.14 10.84
CA GLU A 154 22.79 18.21 12.31
C GLU A 154 21.81 17.15 12.87
N GLU A 155 20.76 16.83 12.11
CA GLU A 155 19.79 15.80 12.49
C GLU A 155 20.43 14.44 12.79
N VAL A 156 21.49 14.05 12.05
CA VAL A 156 22.21 12.78 12.26
C VAL A 156 22.82 12.73 13.65
N LEU A 157 23.48 13.80 14.08
CA LEU A 157 24.03 13.92 15.45
C LEU A 157 22.92 13.76 16.49
N CYS A 158 21.81 14.46 16.28
CA CYS A 158 20.70 14.48 17.23
C CYS A 158 20.00 13.13 17.33
N HIS A 159 19.96 12.32 16.26
CA HIS A 159 19.42 10.96 16.29
C HIS A 159 20.30 10.03 17.10
N HIS A 160 21.62 10.04 16.91
CA HIS A 160 22.51 9.19 17.72
C HIS A 160 22.47 9.54 19.21
N ILE A 161 22.37 10.82 19.56
CA ILE A 161 22.25 11.22 20.97
C ILE A 161 20.89 10.79 21.53
N ALA A 162 19.81 10.97 20.76
CA ALA A 162 18.47 10.54 21.16
C ALA A 162 18.39 9.03 21.37
N HIS A 163 18.99 8.23 20.49
CA HIS A 163 19.04 6.78 20.64
C HIS A 163 19.73 6.36 21.95
N TYR A 164 20.86 7.00 22.29
CA TYR A 164 21.51 6.74 23.58
C TYR A 164 20.63 7.14 24.77
N VAL A 165 19.88 8.22 24.65
CA VAL A 165 18.88 8.66 25.64
C VAL A 165 17.79 7.61 25.82
N ASP A 166 17.25 7.06 24.74
CA ASP A 166 16.22 6.03 24.79
C ASP A 166 16.70 4.77 25.51
N LEU A 167 17.95 4.35 25.25
CA LEU A 167 18.58 3.23 25.96
C LEU A 167 18.74 3.51 27.46
N CYS A 168 19.15 4.72 27.83
CA CYS A 168 19.28 5.13 29.23
C CYS A 168 17.93 5.12 29.95
N GLN A 169 16.89 5.65 29.30
CA GLN A 169 15.53 5.68 29.83
C GLN A 169 14.94 4.27 29.93
N ALA A 170 15.18 3.42 28.92
CA ALA A 170 14.76 2.02 28.93
C ALA A 170 15.45 1.22 30.06
N ALA A 171 16.70 1.56 30.40
CA ALA A 171 17.42 1.02 31.54
C ALA A 171 16.95 1.58 32.91
N GLY A 172 15.96 2.47 32.93
CA GLY A 172 15.41 3.07 34.14
C GLY A 172 16.31 4.14 34.77
N VAL A 173 17.26 4.67 34.01
CA VAL A 173 18.17 5.71 34.49
C VAL A 173 17.57 7.09 34.24
N THR A 174 17.48 7.92 35.28
CA THR A 174 17.14 9.33 35.14
C THR A 174 18.33 10.10 34.56
N ILE A 175 18.12 10.73 33.40
CA ILE A 175 19.10 11.58 32.71
C ILE A 175 18.75 13.06 32.87
N GLU A 176 19.72 13.94 32.63
CA GLU A 176 19.51 15.39 32.65
C GLU A 176 19.17 15.93 31.26
N GLU A 177 18.63 17.15 31.22
CA GLU A 177 18.34 17.85 29.97
C GLU A 177 19.61 18.01 29.12
N TRP A 178 19.50 17.60 27.86
CA TRP A 178 20.60 17.62 26.91
C TRP A 178 20.29 18.45 25.66
N ARG A 179 19.01 18.64 25.34
CA ARG A 179 18.54 19.50 24.26
C ARG A 179 18.49 20.96 24.74
N THR A 180 18.85 21.89 23.87
CA THR A 180 18.72 23.32 24.14
C THR A 180 18.14 24.03 22.91
N ASN A 181 17.80 25.32 23.02
CA ASN A 181 17.26 26.09 21.89
C ASN A 181 18.20 26.11 20.66
N ASP A 182 19.51 26.03 20.89
CA ASP A 182 20.55 26.09 19.86
C ASP A 182 21.21 24.73 19.60
N PHE A 183 20.70 23.65 20.20
CA PHE A 183 21.28 22.31 20.05
C PHE A 183 20.20 21.23 20.10
N CYS A 184 19.98 20.56 18.96
CA CYS A 184 19.03 19.46 18.84
C CYS A 184 17.63 19.83 19.37
N ARG A 185 17.12 21.01 19.01
CA ARG A 185 15.79 21.46 19.42
C ARG A 185 14.69 20.55 18.86
N ILE A 186 13.69 20.22 19.67
CA ILE A 186 12.42 19.63 19.22
C ILE A 186 11.38 20.74 18.99
N SER A 187 10.70 20.68 17.84
CA SER A 187 9.56 21.53 17.56
C SER A 187 8.28 20.78 17.93
N CYS A 188 7.54 21.33 18.90
CA CYS A 188 6.26 20.78 19.33
C CYS A 188 5.09 21.52 18.66
N PRO A 189 3.93 20.86 18.48
CA PRO A 189 2.74 21.50 17.92
C PRO A 189 2.27 22.66 18.81
N ALA A 190 1.37 23.48 18.27
CA ALA A 190 0.76 24.55 19.07
C ALA A 190 0.10 23.98 20.35
N HIS A 191 0.19 24.73 21.45
CA HIS A 191 -0.35 24.32 22.76
C HIS A 191 0.32 23.07 23.34
N SER A 192 1.61 22.92 23.10
CA SER A 192 2.42 21.85 23.69
C SER A 192 3.87 22.29 23.88
N HIS A 193 4.58 21.58 24.74
CA HIS A 193 5.99 21.81 25.01
C HIS A 193 6.77 20.49 25.08
N TYR A 194 8.09 20.58 24.97
CA TYR A 194 8.98 19.44 25.07
C TYR A 194 9.16 19.02 26.53
N GLU A 195 9.08 17.72 26.77
CA GLU A 195 9.50 17.09 28.02
C GLU A 195 10.48 15.94 27.72
N LEU A 196 11.51 15.81 28.55
CA LEU A 196 12.46 14.70 28.45
C LEU A 196 11.80 13.35 28.79
N CYS A 197 10.70 13.35 29.55
CA CYS A 197 10.03 12.16 30.06
C CYS A 197 8.52 12.33 29.93
N ALA A 198 8.02 12.23 28.70
CA ALA A 198 6.62 12.36 28.33
C ALA A 198 5.88 11.01 28.51
N LEU A 199 4.68 11.06 29.12
CA LEU A 199 3.77 9.91 29.34
C LEU A 199 2.49 10.10 28.50
N ASP A 200 2.58 9.85 27.20
CA ASP A 200 1.65 10.45 26.21
C ASP A 200 0.34 9.71 25.95
N CYS A 201 0.28 8.45 26.33
CA CYS A 201 -0.83 7.57 26.02
C CYS A 201 -2.13 7.86 26.82
N SER A 202 -2.04 8.59 27.93
CA SER A 202 -3.17 8.81 28.86
C SER A 202 -3.94 10.09 28.59
N ARG A 203 -3.37 11.04 27.84
CA ARG A 203 -3.93 12.38 27.56
C ARG A 203 -4.23 12.60 26.07
N THR A 204 -5.01 11.69 25.51
CA THR A 204 -5.49 11.79 24.12
C THR A 204 -7.01 11.94 24.12
N CYS A 205 -7.59 12.46 23.04
CA CYS A 205 -9.03 12.51 22.89
C CYS A 205 -9.67 11.11 22.92
N SER A 206 -8.97 10.11 22.39
CA SER A 206 -9.43 8.71 22.42
C SER A 206 -9.43 8.12 23.83
N SER A 207 -8.48 8.50 24.70
CA SER A 207 -8.41 7.98 26.08
C SER A 207 -9.57 8.42 26.98
N ILE A 208 -10.32 9.46 26.58
CA ILE A 208 -11.56 9.88 27.24
C ILE A 208 -12.64 8.80 27.10
N PHE A 209 -12.72 8.15 25.94
CA PHE A 209 -13.72 7.13 25.64
C PHE A 209 -13.29 5.74 26.12
N ALA A 210 -11.98 5.46 26.07
CA ALA A 210 -11.40 4.20 26.51
C ALA A 210 -10.04 4.45 27.18
N PRO A 211 -9.96 4.39 28.51
CA PRO A 211 -8.69 4.56 29.22
C PRO A 211 -7.66 3.54 28.74
N LEU A 212 -6.57 4.04 28.16
CA LEU A 212 -5.47 3.20 27.71
C LEU A 212 -4.60 2.81 28.90
N ARG A 213 -4.31 1.51 29.01
CA ARG A 213 -3.27 1.02 29.93
C ARG A 213 -1.96 1.06 29.20
N CYS A 214 -1.16 2.06 29.53
CA CYS A 214 0.12 2.23 28.91
C CYS A 214 1.23 1.73 29.81
N THR A 215 2.38 1.52 29.19
CA THR A 215 3.63 1.36 29.92
C THR A 215 3.93 2.60 30.76
N GLU A 216 4.44 2.39 31.98
CA GLU A 216 4.96 3.46 32.85
C GLU A 216 6.32 4.01 32.36
N ARG A 217 6.81 3.52 31.21
CA ARG A 217 8.07 3.96 30.61
C ARG A 217 7.82 5.24 29.84
N CYS A 218 8.34 6.34 30.36
CA CYS A 218 8.33 7.61 29.63
C CYS A 218 9.41 7.62 28.55
N ARG A 219 9.18 8.47 27.53
CA ARG A 219 10.12 8.74 26.44
C ARG A 219 10.18 10.23 26.21
N GLU A 220 11.27 10.74 25.65
CA GLU A 220 11.32 12.16 25.30
C GLU A 220 10.28 12.49 24.22
N GLY A 221 9.62 13.64 24.34
CA GLY A 221 8.53 13.98 23.43
C GLY A 221 7.88 15.31 23.70
N CYS A 222 6.77 15.55 22.99
CA CYS A 222 5.96 16.74 23.18
C CYS A 222 4.73 16.38 24.02
N VAL A 223 4.44 17.19 25.03
CA VAL A 223 3.29 17.04 25.91
C VAL A 223 2.38 18.24 25.72
N CYS A 224 1.07 17.99 25.58
CA CYS A 224 0.08 19.07 25.51
C CYS A 224 0.05 19.88 26.81
N ASP A 225 -0.07 21.20 26.67
CA ASP A 225 -0.20 22.12 27.79
C ASP A 225 -1.47 21.84 28.60
N GLU A 226 -1.52 22.34 29.83
CA GLU A 226 -2.70 22.17 30.68
C GLU A 226 -3.99 22.68 30.01
N GLY A 227 -5.03 21.84 29.99
CA GLY A 227 -6.30 22.11 29.31
C GLY A 227 -6.39 21.59 27.87
N PHE A 228 -5.29 21.07 27.31
CA PHE A 228 -5.21 20.49 25.97
C PHE A 228 -4.93 18.99 26.02
N VAL A 229 -5.36 18.28 24.99
CA VAL A 229 -5.16 16.83 24.80
C VAL A 229 -4.85 16.53 23.34
N PHE A 230 -4.15 15.42 23.08
CA PHE A 230 -3.81 15.02 21.72
C PHE A 230 -5.02 14.53 20.93
N SER A 231 -5.28 15.15 19.78
CA SER A 231 -6.19 14.69 18.73
C SER A 231 -5.36 14.32 17.51
N GLY A 232 -4.93 13.05 17.43
CA GLY A 232 -3.92 12.63 16.47
C GLY A 232 -2.56 13.24 16.81
N ASP A 233 -2.08 14.16 15.97
CA ASP A 233 -0.78 14.83 16.07
C ASP A 233 -0.85 16.28 16.60
N GLU A 234 -2.04 16.77 16.95
CA GLU A 234 -2.28 18.15 17.38
C GLU A 234 -2.83 18.20 18.81
N CYS A 235 -2.46 19.23 19.56
CA CYS A 235 -3.01 19.50 20.88
C CYS A 235 -4.23 20.43 20.76
N VAL A 236 -5.39 19.90 21.13
CA VAL A 236 -6.66 20.62 21.05
C VAL A 236 -7.32 20.71 22.42
N PRO A 237 -8.15 21.73 22.69
CA PRO A 237 -8.99 21.74 23.89
C PRO A 237 -9.87 20.49 23.93
N MET A 238 -10.16 19.96 25.12
CA MET A 238 -10.99 18.74 25.26
C MET A 238 -12.36 18.85 24.56
N ALA A 239 -12.94 20.05 24.48
CA ALA A 239 -14.20 20.31 23.78
C ALA A 239 -14.10 20.17 22.24
N GLN A 240 -12.89 20.10 21.69
CA GLN A 240 -12.62 19.90 20.26
C GLN A 240 -12.11 18.48 19.99
N CYS A 241 -12.30 17.56 20.93
CA CYS A 241 -12.07 16.15 20.66
C CYS A 241 -13.05 15.64 19.61
N GLY A 242 -12.52 14.81 18.72
CA GLY A 242 -13.29 14.17 17.68
C GLY A 242 -14.06 12.94 18.18
N CYS A 243 -14.24 11.97 17.29
CA CYS A 243 -15.19 10.89 17.45
C CYS A 243 -14.48 9.54 17.49
N LEU A 244 -15.01 8.61 18.27
CA LEU A 244 -14.60 7.22 18.24
C LEU A 244 -15.67 6.40 17.52
N HIS A 245 -15.32 5.79 16.39
CA HIS A 245 -16.23 4.94 15.61
C HIS A 245 -15.56 3.60 15.27
N HIS A 246 -16.20 2.49 15.65
CA HIS A 246 -15.70 1.12 15.44
C HIS A 246 -14.23 0.88 15.87
N GLY A 247 -13.78 1.53 16.94
CA GLY A 247 -12.40 1.40 17.46
C GLY A 247 -11.36 2.30 16.80
N SER A 248 -11.77 3.11 15.82
CA SER A 248 -10.93 4.13 15.16
C SER A 248 -11.30 5.53 15.64
N TYR A 249 -10.28 6.36 15.89
CA TYR A 249 -10.45 7.77 16.22
C TYR A 249 -10.46 8.63 14.94
N TYR A 250 -11.39 9.58 14.87
CA TYR A 250 -11.55 10.53 13.77
C TYR A 250 -11.55 11.95 14.34
N LYS A 251 -10.81 12.87 13.74
CA LYS A 251 -10.79 14.28 14.15
C LYS A 251 -12.14 14.94 13.86
N VAL A 252 -12.47 16.02 14.57
CA VAL A 252 -13.66 16.83 14.26
C VAL A 252 -13.58 17.32 12.80
N GLN A 253 -14.70 17.27 12.08
CA GLN A 253 -14.87 17.53 10.63
C GLN A 253 -14.18 16.50 9.71
N GLU A 254 -13.63 15.42 10.24
CA GLU A 254 -13.09 14.35 9.41
C GLU A 254 -14.22 13.53 8.78
N GLN A 255 -14.18 13.39 7.45
CA GLN A 255 -15.06 12.53 6.68
C GLN A 255 -14.39 11.17 6.45
N PHE A 256 -15.13 10.09 6.68
CA PHE A 256 -14.61 8.73 6.63
C PHE A 256 -15.67 7.72 6.16
N HIS A 257 -15.19 6.59 5.63
CA HIS A 257 -16.03 5.52 5.13
C HIS A 257 -15.78 4.25 5.94
N PRO A 258 -16.60 3.95 6.97
CA PRO A 258 -16.45 2.73 7.76
C PRO A 258 -16.67 1.48 6.91
N THR A 259 -17.48 1.59 5.87
CA THR A 259 -17.79 0.54 4.89
C THR A 259 -17.93 1.15 3.49
N GLU A 260 -18.01 0.33 2.45
CA GLU A 260 -18.27 0.80 1.07
C GLU A 260 -19.68 1.40 0.88
N LEU A 261 -20.55 1.28 1.89
CA LEU A 261 -21.97 1.65 1.83
C LEU A 261 -22.31 2.84 2.74
N GLU A 262 -21.32 3.38 3.44
CA GLU A 262 -21.53 4.41 4.45
C GLU A 262 -20.46 5.48 4.34
N GLU A 263 -20.89 6.73 4.35
CA GLU A 263 -20.06 7.92 4.48
C GLU A 263 -20.44 8.57 5.78
N CYS A 264 -19.45 8.88 6.61
CA CYS A 264 -19.65 9.46 7.92
C CYS A 264 -18.81 10.70 8.09
N GLU A 265 -19.32 11.67 8.84
CA GLU A 265 -18.58 12.85 9.28
C GLU A 265 -18.54 12.88 10.80
N CYS A 266 -17.37 13.19 11.34
CA CYS A 266 -17.23 13.44 12.77
C CYS A 266 -17.57 14.89 13.09
N HIS A 267 -18.55 15.10 13.97
CA HIS A 267 -18.96 16.41 14.46
C HIS A 267 -18.42 16.69 15.88
N PRO A 268 -18.48 17.95 16.36
CA PRO A 268 -18.19 18.27 17.75
C PRO A 268 -18.97 17.40 18.75
N ASP A 269 -18.46 17.31 19.98
CA ASP A 269 -18.99 16.48 21.07
C ASP A 269 -18.94 14.95 20.81
N GLY A 270 -18.15 14.52 19.82
CA GLY A 270 -17.96 13.10 19.48
C GLY A 270 -19.12 12.46 18.72
N VAL A 271 -20.02 13.28 18.14
CA VAL A 271 -21.16 12.81 17.36
C VAL A 271 -20.69 12.41 15.97
N VAL A 272 -20.99 11.17 15.58
CA VAL A 272 -20.77 10.72 14.20
C VAL A 272 -22.10 10.79 13.46
N ASP A 273 -22.15 11.57 12.39
CA ASP A 273 -23.28 11.54 11.46
C ASP A 273 -22.89 10.66 10.27
N CYS A 274 -23.62 9.56 10.11
CA CYS A 274 -23.41 8.62 9.02
C CYS A 274 -24.59 8.66 8.08
N HIS A 275 -24.29 8.83 6.80
CA HIS A 275 -25.25 8.67 5.73
C HIS A 275 -24.92 7.39 4.98
N LYS A 276 -25.96 6.60 4.73
CA LYS A 276 -25.82 5.48 3.80
C LYS A 276 -25.56 6.09 2.45
N ILE A 277 -24.39 5.80 1.90
CA ILE A 277 -24.18 5.96 0.47
C ILE A 277 -25.18 4.99 -0.15
N PRO A 278 -26.10 5.45 -1.02
CA PRO A 278 -26.89 4.53 -1.79
C PRO A 278 -25.88 3.59 -2.47
N ALA A 279 -25.85 2.32 -2.06
CA ALA A 279 -25.29 1.27 -2.91
C ALA A 279 -25.81 1.58 -4.31
N PRO A 280 -24.96 1.61 -5.36
CA PRO A 280 -25.36 2.04 -6.70
C PRO A 280 -26.74 1.47 -6.96
N THR A 281 -27.75 2.35 -6.91
CA THR A 281 -29.10 1.84 -6.81
C THR A 281 -29.33 1.14 -8.13
N GLU A 282 -29.66 -0.15 -8.07
CA GLU A 282 -30.51 -0.76 -9.09
C GLU A 282 -31.89 -0.07 -9.05
N SER A 283 -31.93 1.25 -9.21
CA SER A 283 -33.14 2.05 -9.30
C SER A 283 -33.51 2.16 -10.76
N SER A 284 -34.13 1.11 -11.28
CA SER A 284 -35.48 1.16 -11.84
C SER A 284 -35.77 -0.12 -12.63
N CYS A 285 -36.11 -1.18 -11.92
CA CYS A 285 -36.85 -2.30 -12.48
C CYS A 285 -38.01 -2.67 -11.56
N GLN A 286 -38.97 -1.76 -11.42
CA GLN A 286 -40.29 -2.11 -10.93
C GLN A 286 -41.34 -1.75 -11.99
N GLY A 287 -41.70 -2.78 -12.77
CA GLY A 287 -43.06 -3.01 -13.25
C GLY A 287 -43.49 -2.36 -14.56
N ALA A 288 -43.51 -3.15 -15.63
CA ALA A 288 -44.73 -3.55 -16.33
C ALA A 288 -44.44 -4.72 -17.29
N ASP A 289 -45.14 -5.82 -17.06
CA ASP A 289 -45.39 -7.01 -17.90
C ASP A 289 -44.62 -7.12 -19.24
N GLY A 290 -43.77 -8.15 -19.35
CA GLY A 290 -43.06 -8.54 -20.59
C GLY A 290 -41.54 -8.32 -20.51
N GLY A 291 -40.79 -9.43 -20.39
CA GLY A 291 -39.37 -9.47 -20.03
C GLY A 291 -38.46 -8.43 -20.70
N HIS A 292 -37.91 -7.53 -19.88
CA HIS A 292 -36.77 -6.69 -20.20
C HIS A 292 -35.72 -6.88 -19.08
N GLN A 293 -34.54 -7.40 -19.43
CA GLN A 293 -33.40 -7.48 -18.52
C GLN A 293 -33.06 -6.07 -18.01
N CYS A 294 -32.95 -5.90 -16.70
CA CYS A 294 -32.42 -4.68 -16.11
C CYS A 294 -31.03 -4.42 -16.67
N ALA A 295 -30.80 -3.21 -17.19
CA ALA A 295 -29.47 -2.80 -17.61
C ALA A 295 -28.57 -2.75 -16.37
N THR A 296 -27.67 -3.71 -16.25
CA THR A 296 -26.64 -3.77 -15.20
C THR A 296 -25.41 -2.99 -15.65
N SER A 297 -24.69 -2.36 -14.71
CA SER A 297 -23.38 -1.78 -15.02
C SER A 297 -22.47 -2.81 -15.68
N ARG A 298 -21.77 -2.42 -16.74
CA ARG A 298 -20.84 -3.29 -17.47
C ARG A 298 -19.42 -2.85 -17.27
N THR A 299 -18.49 -3.80 -17.28
CA THR A 299 -17.07 -3.54 -16.99
C THR A 299 -16.20 -3.97 -18.17
N CYS A 300 -15.44 -3.02 -18.70
CA CYS A 300 -14.34 -3.27 -19.62
C CYS A 300 -13.05 -3.50 -18.83
N VAL A 301 -12.18 -4.40 -19.30
CA VAL A 301 -10.91 -4.74 -18.64
C VAL A 301 -9.75 -4.68 -19.62
N VAL A 302 -8.62 -4.16 -19.15
CA VAL A 302 -7.30 -4.35 -19.75
C VAL A 302 -6.48 -5.17 -18.76
N THR A 303 -5.87 -6.27 -19.21
CA THR A 303 -5.01 -7.10 -18.36
C THR A 303 -3.83 -7.68 -19.13
N GLY A 304 -2.72 -7.86 -18.42
CA GLY A 304 -1.49 -8.44 -18.96
C GLY A 304 -0.86 -7.60 -20.07
N ASP A 305 -0.07 -8.24 -20.93
CA ASP A 305 0.67 -7.54 -21.99
C ASP A 305 -0.21 -6.94 -23.08
N ARG A 306 -1.39 -7.49 -23.38
CA ARG A 306 -2.14 -7.11 -24.59
C ARG A 306 -3.62 -7.46 -24.59
N SER A 307 -4.16 -7.96 -23.49
CA SER A 307 -5.48 -8.57 -23.49
C SER A 307 -6.54 -7.59 -22.98
N TYR A 308 -7.66 -7.56 -23.69
CA TYR A 308 -8.77 -6.65 -23.46
C TYR A 308 -10.08 -7.44 -23.38
N LEU A 309 -11.01 -6.92 -22.60
CA LEU A 309 -12.41 -7.32 -22.53
C LEU A 309 -13.26 -6.07 -22.75
N SER A 310 -14.10 -6.06 -23.79
CA SER A 310 -15.07 -4.97 -23.99
C SER A 310 -16.15 -4.98 -22.90
N PHE A 311 -16.96 -3.93 -22.86
CA PHE A 311 -18.13 -3.87 -21.98
C PHE A 311 -19.13 -5.01 -22.23
N ASP A 312 -19.29 -5.44 -23.48
CA ASP A 312 -20.24 -6.48 -23.87
C ASP A 312 -19.63 -7.90 -23.86
N GLY A 313 -18.40 -8.04 -23.36
CA GLY A 313 -17.77 -9.33 -23.08
C GLY A 313 -16.90 -9.90 -24.21
N THR A 314 -16.60 -9.11 -25.24
CA THR A 314 -15.68 -9.51 -26.32
C THR A 314 -14.24 -9.47 -25.84
N ALA A 315 -13.60 -10.64 -25.81
CA ALA A 315 -12.19 -10.80 -25.49
C ALA A 315 -11.31 -10.68 -26.75
N PHE A 316 -10.26 -9.85 -26.69
CA PHE A 316 -9.35 -9.67 -27.82
C PHE A 316 -7.96 -9.18 -27.40
N ASP A 317 -7.00 -9.24 -28.33
CA ASP A 317 -5.62 -8.83 -28.09
C ASP A 317 -5.19 -7.70 -29.04
N ILE A 318 -4.62 -6.62 -28.49
CA ILE A 318 -3.98 -5.54 -29.27
C ILE A 318 -2.49 -5.49 -28.93
N PRO A 319 -1.60 -5.82 -29.88
CA PRO A 319 -0.16 -5.76 -29.67
C PRO A 319 0.36 -4.30 -29.69
N GLY A 320 1.52 -4.08 -29.05
CA GLY A 320 2.29 -2.84 -29.15
C GLY A 320 2.14 -1.89 -27.97
N ALA A 321 3.12 -1.01 -27.83
CA ALA A 321 3.19 0.03 -26.82
C ALA A 321 2.75 1.37 -27.42
N CYS A 322 1.50 1.76 -27.16
CA CYS A 322 0.94 3.02 -27.59
C CYS A 322 0.08 3.64 -26.49
N ALA A 323 -0.36 4.87 -26.75
CA ALA A 323 -1.46 5.48 -26.04
C ALA A 323 -2.78 5.25 -26.79
N TYR A 324 -3.82 4.86 -26.06
CA TYR A 324 -5.13 4.50 -26.60
C TYR A 324 -6.25 5.18 -25.81
N VAL A 325 -7.36 5.45 -26.50
CA VAL A 325 -8.64 5.75 -25.85
C VAL A 325 -9.33 4.43 -25.51
N LEU A 326 -9.52 4.15 -24.22
CA LEU A 326 -10.23 2.96 -23.77
C LEU A 326 -11.74 3.14 -23.90
N ALA A 327 -12.26 4.20 -23.29
CA ALA A 327 -13.68 4.48 -23.27
C ALA A 327 -13.89 5.99 -23.31
N GLU A 328 -14.83 6.44 -24.13
CA GLU A 328 -15.24 7.82 -24.27
C GLU A 328 -16.77 7.88 -24.35
N SER A 329 -17.35 8.97 -23.84
CA SER A 329 -18.77 9.26 -23.98
C SER A 329 -19.04 9.86 -25.36
N CYS A 330 -19.64 9.08 -26.25
CA CYS A 330 -19.75 9.42 -27.68
C CYS A 330 -21.20 9.61 -28.15
N GLY A 331 -22.17 9.31 -27.28
CA GLY A 331 -23.59 9.64 -27.47
C GLY A 331 -23.87 11.11 -27.17
N GLY A 332 -24.74 11.75 -27.97
CA GLY A 332 -25.14 13.14 -27.81
C GLY A 332 -25.90 13.44 -26.51
N ASP A 333 -26.24 14.72 -26.33
CA ASP A 333 -26.73 15.48 -25.16
C ASP A 333 -27.97 14.89 -24.40
N ASP A 334 -27.91 13.62 -24.01
CA ASP A 334 -28.99 12.85 -23.34
C ASP A 334 -28.91 12.95 -21.80
N GLY A 335 -28.27 14.01 -21.28
CA GLY A 335 -28.15 14.26 -19.85
C GLY A 335 -27.13 13.38 -19.12
N THR A 336 -26.21 12.74 -19.84
CA THR A 336 -25.05 12.02 -19.27
C THR A 336 -23.82 12.92 -19.20
N GLU A 337 -22.99 12.71 -18.18
CA GLU A 337 -21.74 13.46 -18.01
C GLU A 337 -20.68 12.94 -18.98
N HIS A 338 -20.01 13.84 -19.69
CA HIS A 338 -18.95 13.46 -20.61
C HIS A 338 -17.69 13.03 -19.84
N PHE A 339 -17.14 11.86 -20.19
CA PHE A 339 -15.84 11.40 -19.71
C PHE A 339 -14.99 10.75 -20.80
N VAL A 340 -13.67 10.75 -20.60
CA VAL A 340 -12.71 10.01 -21.42
C VAL A 340 -11.71 9.26 -20.54
N VAL A 341 -11.54 7.96 -20.76
CA VAL A 341 -10.51 7.13 -20.12
C VAL A 341 -9.46 6.75 -21.15
N LYS A 342 -8.21 7.12 -20.88
CA LYS A 342 -7.05 6.88 -21.75
C LYS A 342 -6.01 6.05 -21.02
N ILE A 343 -5.29 5.23 -21.76
CA ILE A 343 -4.12 4.52 -21.25
C ILE A 343 -2.91 4.79 -22.12
N LYS A 344 -1.74 4.78 -21.49
CA LYS A 344 -0.45 4.71 -22.17
C LYS A 344 0.25 3.44 -21.75
N LYS A 345 0.69 2.63 -22.71
CA LYS A 345 1.48 1.43 -22.46
C LYS A 345 2.95 1.71 -22.76
N ASN A 346 3.83 1.23 -21.90
CA ASN A 346 5.27 1.41 -22.10
C ASN A 346 5.83 0.46 -23.16
N SER A 347 6.88 0.90 -23.85
CA SER A 347 7.69 0.06 -24.73
C SER A 347 8.19 -1.18 -24.00
N ARG A 348 8.18 -2.33 -24.70
CA ARG A 348 8.75 -3.56 -24.16
C ARG A 348 10.25 -3.40 -24.00
N GLN A 349 10.74 -3.50 -22.77
CA GLN A 349 12.16 -3.75 -22.51
C GLN A 349 12.39 -5.26 -22.39
N LYS A 350 13.63 -5.71 -22.64
CA LYS A 350 14.00 -7.13 -22.65
C LYS A 350 13.49 -7.88 -21.41
N LEU A 351 12.68 -8.94 -21.62
CA LEU A 351 12.08 -9.80 -20.56
C LEU A 351 11.07 -9.11 -19.62
N THR A 352 10.28 -8.18 -20.17
CA THR A 352 9.17 -7.51 -19.46
C THR A 352 7.87 -7.53 -20.26
N VAL A 353 6.75 -7.65 -19.55
CA VAL A 353 5.39 -7.43 -20.09
C VAL A 353 5.20 -5.92 -20.28
N SER A 354 4.55 -5.48 -21.38
CA SER A 354 4.15 -4.07 -21.50
C SER A 354 3.12 -3.77 -20.40
N GLY A 355 3.50 -2.87 -19.49
CA GLY A 355 2.61 -2.40 -18.45
C GLY A 355 1.84 -1.19 -18.93
N VAL A 356 0.72 -0.94 -18.28
CA VAL A 356 0.07 0.35 -18.34
C VAL A 356 0.96 1.32 -17.56
N GLU A 357 1.57 2.25 -18.25
CA GLU A 357 2.46 3.29 -17.71
C GLU A 357 1.65 4.42 -17.09
N VAL A 358 0.56 4.81 -17.76
CA VAL A 358 -0.29 5.91 -17.36
C VAL A 358 -1.75 5.55 -17.62
N VAL A 359 -2.62 5.86 -16.66
CA VAL A 359 -4.07 5.93 -16.85
C VAL A 359 -4.48 7.39 -16.68
N SER A 360 -5.27 7.93 -17.61
CA SER A 360 -5.83 9.28 -17.51
C SER A 360 -7.35 9.21 -17.57
N VAL A 361 -8.03 9.96 -16.70
CA VAL A 361 -9.49 10.11 -16.67
C VAL A 361 -9.82 11.59 -16.77
N GLU A 362 -10.47 11.99 -17.86
CA GLU A 362 -10.98 13.33 -18.09
C GLU A 362 -12.47 13.33 -17.75
N VAL A 363 -12.89 14.13 -16.77
CA VAL A 363 -14.28 14.21 -16.29
C VAL A 363 -14.51 15.55 -15.61
N TYR A 364 -15.69 16.16 -15.73
CA TYR A 364 -16.03 17.46 -15.11
C TYR A 364 -15.02 18.59 -15.39
N GLY A 365 -14.33 18.54 -16.54
CA GLY A 365 -13.31 19.51 -16.92
C GLY A 365 -11.98 19.38 -16.18
N ILE A 366 -11.80 18.37 -15.32
CA ILE A 366 -10.52 18.04 -14.66
C ILE A 366 -9.91 16.79 -15.30
N THR A 367 -8.57 16.70 -15.25
CA THR A 367 -7.81 15.54 -15.73
C THR A 367 -7.11 14.84 -14.57
N LEU A 368 -7.51 13.60 -14.30
CA LEU A 368 -6.91 12.73 -13.29
C LEU A 368 -5.89 11.81 -13.94
N THR A 369 -4.61 11.92 -13.58
CA THR A 369 -3.54 11.08 -14.13
C THR A 369 -2.90 10.22 -13.04
N MET A 370 -2.88 8.90 -13.29
CA MET A 370 -2.26 7.90 -12.43
C MET A 370 -1.07 7.30 -13.16
N GLU A 371 0.12 7.46 -12.59
CA GLU A 371 1.37 6.96 -13.16
C GLU A 371 1.80 5.67 -12.45
N ARG A 372 2.32 4.73 -13.23
CA ARG A 372 2.86 3.47 -12.74
C ARG A 372 3.89 3.71 -11.63
N GLY A 373 3.71 3.01 -10.51
CA GLY A 373 4.63 3.07 -9.35
C GLY A 373 4.47 4.29 -8.44
N LYS A 374 3.61 5.27 -8.78
CA LYS A 374 3.27 6.42 -7.93
C LYS A 374 2.09 6.11 -7.01
N ILE A 375 2.27 5.09 -6.17
CA ILE A 375 1.22 4.61 -5.26
C ILE A 375 0.92 5.67 -4.20
N GLY A 376 -0.36 5.90 -3.90
CA GLY A 376 -0.81 6.82 -2.84
C GLY A 376 -0.91 8.28 -3.28
N THR A 377 -0.61 8.60 -4.53
CA THR A 377 -0.74 9.94 -5.11
C THR A 377 -1.48 9.91 -6.45
N ILE A 378 -2.11 11.02 -6.82
CA ILE A 378 -2.73 11.23 -8.12
C ILE A 378 -2.41 12.63 -8.63
N LEU A 379 -2.23 12.80 -9.95
CA LEU A 379 -2.11 14.12 -10.54
C LEU A 379 -3.51 14.63 -10.95
N VAL A 380 -3.89 15.82 -10.50
CA VAL A 380 -5.12 16.53 -10.92
C VAL A 380 -4.68 17.77 -11.68
N ASP A 381 -4.98 17.83 -12.97
CA ASP A 381 -4.53 18.90 -13.88
C ASP A 381 -3.01 19.15 -13.77
N SER A 382 -2.25 18.05 -13.70
CA SER A 382 -0.78 18.03 -13.55
C SER A 382 -0.24 18.45 -12.18
N ILE A 383 -1.11 18.68 -11.17
CA ILE A 383 -0.73 18.96 -9.78
C ILE A 383 -0.86 17.69 -8.96
N SER A 384 0.16 17.35 -8.16
CA SER A 384 0.16 16.13 -7.34
C SER A 384 -0.66 16.29 -6.06
N HIS A 385 -1.59 15.37 -5.84
CA HIS A 385 -2.42 15.23 -4.63
C HIS A 385 -2.16 13.87 -3.97
N SER A 386 -2.20 13.84 -2.64
CA SER A 386 -2.18 12.57 -1.88
C SER A 386 -3.58 11.95 -1.82
N LEU A 387 -3.66 10.62 -1.75
CA LEU A 387 -4.91 9.90 -1.59
C LEU A 387 -5.26 9.69 -0.10
N PRO A 388 -6.55 9.72 0.29
CA PRO A 388 -7.72 9.93 -0.57
C PRO A 388 -7.86 11.40 -1.03
N ALA A 389 -8.43 11.59 -2.21
CA ALA A 389 -8.71 12.90 -2.78
C ALA A 389 -10.21 13.02 -3.10
N ILE A 390 -10.85 14.03 -2.52
CA ILE A 390 -12.25 14.40 -2.80
C ILE A 390 -12.21 15.64 -3.68
N LEU A 391 -12.68 15.51 -4.91
CA LEU A 391 -12.55 16.51 -5.96
C LEU A 391 -13.94 16.94 -6.45
N HIS A 392 -14.01 18.11 -7.07
CA HIS A 392 -15.24 18.66 -7.66
C HIS A 392 -16.44 18.59 -6.70
N GLN A 393 -16.30 19.21 -5.51
CA GLN A 393 -17.35 19.27 -4.48
C GLN A 393 -17.90 17.90 -4.05
N GLY A 394 -17.07 16.86 -4.08
CA GLY A 394 -17.47 15.50 -3.69
C GLY A 394 -17.95 14.62 -4.84
N GLN A 395 -18.08 15.17 -6.05
CA GLN A 395 -18.58 14.40 -7.20
C GLN A 395 -17.55 13.44 -7.78
N VAL A 396 -16.27 13.57 -7.39
CA VAL A 396 -15.21 12.64 -7.76
C VAL A 396 -14.46 12.26 -6.50
N GLN A 397 -14.48 10.98 -6.17
CA GLN A 397 -13.75 10.42 -5.04
C GLN A 397 -12.65 9.50 -5.56
N VAL A 398 -11.44 9.73 -5.08
CA VAL A 398 -10.28 8.91 -5.43
C VAL A 398 -9.70 8.35 -4.14
N HIS A 399 -9.67 7.03 -4.02
CA HIS A 399 -9.14 6.37 -2.85
C HIS A 399 -8.26 5.18 -3.25
N ARG A 400 -7.40 4.77 -2.32
CA ARG A 400 -6.61 3.55 -2.48
C ARG A 400 -7.51 2.34 -2.24
N HIS A 401 -7.47 1.36 -3.14
CA HIS A 401 -8.28 0.15 -3.03
C HIS A 401 -7.43 -1.09 -3.33
N GLY A 402 -7.17 -1.88 -2.28
CA GLY A 402 -6.18 -2.95 -2.33
C GLY A 402 -4.79 -2.42 -2.71
N GLU A 403 -4.16 -3.02 -3.72
CA GLU A 403 -2.87 -2.55 -4.25
C GLU A 403 -3.00 -1.45 -5.31
N GLY A 404 -4.23 -1.07 -5.65
CA GLY A 404 -4.54 -0.14 -6.72
C GLY A 404 -5.15 1.17 -6.23
N VAL A 405 -5.63 1.91 -7.20
CA VAL A 405 -6.44 3.12 -7.02
C VAL A 405 -7.85 2.86 -7.57
N HIS A 406 -8.83 3.47 -6.91
CA HIS A 406 -10.23 3.43 -7.29
C HIS A 406 -10.72 4.87 -7.41
N ILE A 407 -11.20 5.22 -8.60
CA ILE A 407 -11.89 6.48 -8.89
C ILE A 407 -13.38 6.17 -9.01
N GLN A 408 -14.20 6.91 -8.29
CA GLN A 408 -15.65 6.84 -8.36
C GLN A 408 -16.22 8.24 -8.62
N THR A 409 -17.15 8.34 -9.55
CA THR A 409 -17.89 9.59 -9.81
C THR A 409 -19.31 9.50 -9.25
N ALA A 410 -19.93 10.65 -8.99
CA ALA A 410 -21.31 10.74 -8.51
C ALA A 410 -22.33 10.12 -9.47
N PHE A 411 -22.06 10.14 -10.79
CA PHE A 411 -22.92 9.50 -11.79
C PHE A 411 -22.66 7.99 -11.96
N GLY A 412 -21.70 7.42 -11.22
CA GLY A 412 -21.49 5.98 -11.14
C GLY A 412 -20.42 5.40 -12.08
N LEU A 413 -19.59 6.24 -12.72
CA LEU A 413 -18.39 5.74 -13.40
C LEU A 413 -17.37 5.29 -12.36
N ILE A 414 -16.81 4.10 -12.57
CA ILE A 414 -15.74 3.57 -11.72
C ILE A 414 -14.54 3.21 -12.59
N VAL A 415 -13.36 3.69 -12.19
CA VAL A 415 -12.08 3.33 -12.82
C VAL A 415 -11.15 2.74 -11.76
N ARG A 416 -10.67 1.52 -11.99
CA ARG A 416 -9.72 0.82 -11.13
C ARG A 416 -8.42 0.57 -11.87
N TYR A 417 -7.28 0.82 -11.21
CA TYR A 417 -5.96 0.57 -11.78
C TYR A 417 -5.02 0.00 -10.71
N ASP A 418 -4.30 -1.07 -11.04
CA ASP A 418 -3.39 -1.76 -10.12
C ASP A 418 -1.95 -1.18 -10.09
N PHE A 419 -1.72 -0.03 -10.73
CA PHE A 419 -0.38 0.54 -10.95
C PHE A 419 0.58 -0.34 -11.77
N HIS A 420 0.08 -1.35 -12.47
CA HIS A 420 0.89 -2.28 -13.27
C HIS A 420 0.28 -2.58 -14.64
N HIS A 421 -0.65 -3.52 -14.74
CA HIS A 421 -1.18 -4.01 -16.02
C HIS A 421 -2.69 -4.26 -16.02
N TYR A 422 -3.37 -4.06 -14.90
CA TYR A 422 -4.80 -4.24 -14.78
C TYR A 422 -5.50 -2.89 -14.68
N VAL A 423 -6.38 -2.61 -15.66
CA VAL A 423 -7.30 -1.47 -15.64
C VAL A 423 -8.71 -2.01 -15.84
N ALA A 424 -9.64 -1.57 -15.00
CA ALA A 424 -11.06 -1.86 -15.18
C ALA A 424 -11.86 -0.57 -15.20
N VAL A 425 -12.73 -0.43 -16.20
CA VAL A 425 -13.67 0.69 -16.34
C VAL A 425 -15.07 0.12 -16.23
N THR A 426 -15.85 0.54 -15.24
CA THR A 426 -17.24 0.14 -15.07
C THR A 426 -18.13 1.33 -15.41
N ALA A 427 -18.94 1.17 -16.45
CA ALA A 427 -19.88 2.19 -16.90
C ALA A 427 -21.26 1.96 -16.27
N PRO A 428 -21.94 3.03 -15.80
CA PRO A 428 -23.28 2.90 -15.27
C PRO A 428 -24.31 2.67 -16.39
N PRO A 429 -25.49 2.10 -16.08
CA PRO A 429 -26.48 1.70 -17.08
C PRO A 429 -26.92 2.83 -18.03
N ALA A 430 -26.90 4.07 -17.56
CA ALA A 430 -27.24 5.25 -18.36
C ALA A 430 -26.36 5.42 -19.63
N TYR A 431 -25.17 4.82 -19.68
CA TYR A 431 -24.25 4.88 -20.82
C TYR A 431 -24.39 3.70 -21.77
N GLN A 432 -25.41 2.84 -21.61
CA GLN A 432 -25.65 1.73 -22.53
C GLN A 432 -25.86 2.26 -23.96
N GLY A 433 -25.02 1.83 -24.91
CA GLY A 433 -25.05 2.25 -26.31
C GLY A 433 -24.51 3.66 -26.59
N HIS A 434 -23.98 4.37 -25.59
CA HIS A 434 -23.50 5.75 -25.72
C HIS A 434 -21.97 5.87 -25.52
N LEU A 435 -21.26 4.74 -25.50
CA LEU A 435 -19.81 4.71 -25.37
C LEU A 435 -19.15 4.40 -26.71
N CYS A 436 -17.89 4.80 -26.83
CA CYS A 436 -17.00 4.32 -27.87
C CYS A 436 -15.56 4.23 -27.35
N GLY A 437 -14.64 3.69 -28.15
CA GLY A 437 -13.26 3.40 -27.74
C GLY A 437 -12.93 1.91 -27.83
N LEU A 438 -11.74 1.53 -27.35
CA LEU A 438 -11.33 0.12 -27.33
C LEU A 438 -12.25 -0.78 -26.49
N CYS A 439 -12.98 -0.23 -25.54
CA CYS A 439 -13.93 -0.95 -24.72
C CYS A 439 -15.27 -1.27 -25.42
N GLY A 440 -15.41 -0.94 -26.70
CA GLY A 440 -16.62 -1.17 -27.48
C GLY A 440 -17.69 -0.10 -27.26
N ASN A 441 -18.91 -0.40 -27.71
CA ASN A 441 -20.02 0.56 -27.72
C ASN A 441 -21.00 0.38 -26.53
N ASN A 442 -20.82 -0.70 -25.73
CA ASN A 442 -21.63 -1.02 -24.55
C ASN A 442 -23.14 -1.15 -24.86
N ASN A 443 -23.52 -1.70 -26.02
CA ASN A 443 -24.93 -1.82 -26.40
C ASN A 443 -25.56 -3.16 -25.98
N GLY A 444 -24.76 -4.11 -25.49
CA GLY A 444 -25.15 -5.46 -25.09
C GLY A 444 -24.90 -6.53 -26.15
N LYS A 445 -24.19 -6.22 -27.25
CA LYS A 445 -23.94 -7.12 -28.37
C LYS A 445 -22.44 -7.23 -28.66
N SER A 446 -21.85 -8.33 -28.19
CA SER A 446 -20.44 -8.62 -28.41
C SER A 446 -20.00 -8.62 -29.89
N GLU A 447 -20.90 -8.98 -30.81
CA GLU A 447 -20.61 -9.10 -32.24
C GLU A 447 -20.29 -7.76 -32.94
N ASP A 448 -20.64 -6.63 -32.34
CA ASP A 448 -20.44 -5.30 -32.92
C ASP A 448 -19.50 -4.39 -32.10
N ASP A 449 -18.74 -4.94 -31.16
CA ASP A 449 -17.82 -4.16 -30.32
C ASP A 449 -16.67 -3.49 -31.10
N PHE A 450 -16.29 -4.04 -32.26
CA PHE A 450 -15.22 -3.50 -33.07
C PHE A 450 -15.72 -2.44 -34.03
N VAL A 451 -15.88 -1.22 -33.52
CA VAL A 451 -16.32 -0.04 -34.28
C VAL A 451 -15.19 0.97 -34.39
N PHE A 452 -14.94 1.49 -35.59
CA PHE A 452 -14.04 2.62 -35.81
C PHE A 452 -14.61 3.93 -35.24
N PRO A 453 -13.78 4.96 -35.04
CA PRO A 453 -14.25 6.28 -34.60
C PRO A 453 -15.31 6.93 -35.52
N ASP A 454 -15.38 6.52 -36.79
CA ASP A 454 -16.39 6.99 -37.77
C ASP A 454 -17.69 6.18 -37.75
N GLY A 455 -17.82 5.20 -36.84
CA GLY A 455 -19.00 4.34 -36.69
C GLY A 455 -19.01 3.10 -37.59
N GLN A 456 -18.02 2.88 -38.45
CA GLN A 456 -17.96 1.70 -39.31
C GLN A 456 -17.41 0.47 -38.57
N PRO A 457 -17.88 -0.75 -38.89
CA PRO A 457 -17.34 -1.97 -38.28
C PRO A 457 -15.92 -2.24 -38.78
N ALA A 458 -15.02 -2.57 -37.85
CA ALA A 458 -13.65 -2.94 -38.15
C ALA A 458 -13.56 -4.44 -38.51
N PRO A 459 -12.71 -4.82 -39.48
CA PRO A 459 -12.64 -6.21 -39.97
C PRO A 459 -11.95 -7.17 -38.99
N ASN A 460 -11.17 -6.66 -38.04
CA ASN A 460 -10.46 -7.44 -37.02
C ASN A 460 -9.92 -6.54 -35.90
N ALA A 461 -9.50 -7.16 -34.80
CA ALA A 461 -8.98 -6.48 -33.61
C ALA A 461 -7.73 -5.61 -33.88
N ILE A 462 -6.90 -5.95 -34.87
CA ILE A 462 -5.68 -5.19 -35.20
C ILE A 462 -6.03 -3.87 -35.89
N ALA A 463 -6.95 -3.92 -36.86
CA ALA A 463 -7.45 -2.73 -37.53
C ALA A 463 -8.20 -1.83 -36.52
N PHE A 464 -9.08 -2.43 -35.72
CA PHE A 464 -9.79 -1.76 -34.63
C PHE A 464 -8.82 -1.06 -33.68
N GLY A 465 -7.84 -1.78 -33.14
CA GLY A 465 -6.84 -1.25 -32.22
C GLY A 465 -6.02 -0.10 -32.81
N SER A 466 -5.73 -0.15 -34.11
CA SER A 466 -4.98 0.90 -34.79
C SER A 466 -5.77 2.20 -34.96
N ALA A 467 -7.09 2.13 -35.10
CA ALA A 467 -7.95 3.30 -35.26
C ALA A 467 -8.13 4.12 -33.96
N TRP A 468 -7.98 3.48 -32.80
CA TRP A 468 -8.11 4.10 -31.48
C TRP A 468 -6.78 4.54 -30.85
N LYS A 469 -5.69 4.56 -31.64
CA LYS A 469 -4.37 5.09 -31.24
C LYS A 469 -4.42 6.62 -31.14
N MET A 470 -3.80 7.18 -30.11
CA MET A 470 -3.66 8.63 -29.99
C MET A 470 -2.56 9.16 -30.94
N PRO A 471 -2.79 10.27 -31.69
CA PRO A 471 -1.86 10.76 -32.72
C PRO A 471 -0.51 11.30 -32.21
N THR A 472 -0.41 11.60 -30.91
CA THR A 472 0.66 12.43 -30.35
C THR A 472 1.94 11.68 -29.97
N MET A 473 2.02 10.36 -30.15
CA MET A 473 3.20 9.57 -29.77
C MET A 473 3.53 8.49 -30.81
N ALA A 474 4.82 8.34 -31.12
CA ALA A 474 5.31 7.25 -31.97
C ALA A 474 5.05 5.91 -31.27
N CYS A 475 4.21 5.08 -31.88
CA CYS A 475 3.99 3.71 -31.46
C CYS A 475 5.20 2.83 -31.78
N GLU A 476 5.71 2.10 -30.79
CA GLU A 476 6.67 1.02 -31.05
C GLU A 476 5.89 -0.28 -31.29
N GLU A 477 5.73 -0.63 -32.56
CA GLU A 477 4.83 -1.71 -32.99
C GLU A 477 5.43 -3.12 -32.91
N SER A 478 6.68 -3.30 -32.47
CA SER A 478 7.25 -4.63 -32.40
C SER A 478 8.36 -4.79 -31.37
N CYS A 479 8.46 -6.03 -30.88
CA CYS A 479 9.67 -6.59 -30.31
C CYS A 479 10.31 -7.49 -31.37
N SER A 480 11.64 -7.55 -31.41
CA SER A 480 12.37 -8.51 -32.24
C SER A 480 12.10 -9.95 -31.79
N GLU A 481 12.32 -10.95 -32.66
CA GLU A 481 12.21 -12.38 -32.27
C GLU A 481 13.16 -12.74 -31.12
N ASP A 482 14.28 -12.02 -30.96
CA ASP A 482 15.21 -12.16 -29.84
C ASP A 482 14.71 -11.53 -28.52
N ASP A 483 13.77 -10.58 -28.59
CA ASP A 483 13.21 -9.85 -27.44
C ASP A 483 11.85 -10.41 -26.96
N CYS A 484 11.14 -11.16 -27.80
CA CYS A 484 9.87 -11.80 -27.47
C CYS A 484 9.93 -13.32 -27.72
N PRO A 485 10.30 -14.12 -26.71
CA PRO A 485 10.40 -15.56 -26.88
C PRO A 485 9.04 -16.18 -27.25
N VAL A 486 9.01 -16.94 -28.34
CA VAL A 486 7.84 -17.77 -28.67
C VAL A 486 7.67 -18.81 -27.57
N CYS A 487 6.45 -18.90 -27.02
CA CYS A 487 6.16 -19.88 -25.99
C CYS A 487 6.07 -21.28 -26.60
N THR A 488 7.02 -22.14 -26.28
CA THR A 488 6.97 -23.54 -26.71
C THR A 488 5.78 -24.25 -26.05
N GLU A 489 5.23 -25.26 -26.73
CA GLU A 489 4.09 -26.02 -26.22
C GLU A 489 4.41 -26.73 -24.89
N GLU A 490 5.67 -27.12 -24.66
CA GLU A 490 6.11 -27.71 -23.40
C GLU A 490 6.01 -26.70 -22.25
N LYS A 491 6.41 -25.44 -22.47
CA LYS A 491 6.29 -24.37 -21.46
C LYS A 491 4.85 -24.01 -21.18
N LYS A 492 4.00 -23.93 -22.22
CA LYS A 492 2.55 -23.73 -22.04
C LYS A 492 1.97 -24.80 -21.12
N LYS A 493 2.26 -26.08 -21.38
CA LYS A 493 1.82 -27.19 -20.51
C LYS A 493 2.29 -27.08 -19.07
N VAL A 494 3.48 -26.50 -18.83
CA VAL A 494 3.95 -26.22 -17.46
C VAL A 494 3.12 -25.12 -16.80
N PHE A 495 2.86 -24.01 -17.51
CA PHE A 495 2.10 -22.87 -16.96
C PHE A 495 0.60 -23.15 -16.79
N GLN A 496 0.06 -24.16 -17.49
CA GLN A 496 -1.29 -24.67 -17.30
C GLN A 496 -1.48 -25.44 -15.98
N LYS A 497 -0.41 -25.78 -15.26
CA LYS A 497 -0.51 -26.50 -13.99
C LYS A 497 -1.04 -25.61 -12.84
N PRO A 498 -1.65 -26.19 -11.79
CA PRO A 498 -2.23 -25.43 -10.67
C PRO A 498 -1.23 -24.55 -9.91
N ASN A 499 0.06 -24.88 -9.92
CA ASN A 499 1.12 -24.08 -9.29
C ASN A 499 1.59 -22.89 -10.17
N TYR A 500 0.88 -22.59 -11.25
CA TYR A 500 1.06 -21.44 -12.13
C TYR A 500 -0.33 -20.86 -12.47
N CYS A 501 -0.66 -20.67 -13.75
CA CYS A 501 -1.92 -20.10 -14.19
C CYS A 501 -3.11 -21.07 -14.02
N GLY A 502 -2.85 -22.38 -13.90
CA GLY A 502 -3.87 -23.42 -13.76
C GLY A 502 -4.82 -23.22 -12.57
N ILE A 503 -4.40 -22.52 -11.52
CA ILE A 503 -5.25 -22.19 -10.38
C ILE A 503 -6.50 -21.40 -10.77
N LEU A 504 -6.43 -20.60 -11.84
CA LEU A 504 -7.55 -19.80 -12.36
C LEU A 504 -8.65 -20.65 -12.98
N MET A 505 -8.33 -21.89 -13.37
CA MET A 505 -9.22 -22.83 -14.06
C MET A 505 -9.60 -24.04 -13.20
N ASP A 506 -9.12 -24.11 -11.95
CA ASP A 506 -9.38 -25.25 -11.07
C ASP A 506 -10.83 -25.18 -10.53
N PRO A 507 -11.72 -26.13 -10.90
CA PRO A 507 -13.11 -26.14 -10.43
C PRO A 507 -13.24 -26.43 -8.92
N HIS A 508 -12.17 -26.92 -8.29
CA HIS A 508 -12.09 -27.10 -6.84
C HIS A 508 -11.11 -26.11 -6.20
N GLY A 509 -10.65 -25.12 -6.97
CA GLY A 509 -9.76 -24.08 -6.53
C GLY A 509 -10.48 -22.90 -5.87
N PRO A 510 -9.70 -21.93 -5.36
CA PRO A 510 -10.24 -20.81 -4.59
C PRO A 510 -11.15 -19.88 -5.39
N PHE A 511 -11.03 -19.88 -6.73
CA PHE A 511 -11.81 -19.03 -7.63
C PHE A 511 -13.07 -19.69 -8.19
N SER A 512 -13.35 -20.94 -7.82
CA SER A 512 -14.48 -21.72 -8.37
C SER A 512 -15.84 -21.02 -8.21
N SER A 513 -16.04 -20.27 -7.12
CA SER A 513 -17.25 -19.48 -6.87
C SER A 513 -17.48 -18.35 -7.91
N CYS A 514 -16.43 -17.91 -8.60
CA CYS A 514 -16.50 -16.82 -9.57
C CYS A 514 -16.84 -17.26 -10.98
N PHE A 515 -16.70 -18.55 -11.32
CA PHE A 515 -16.79 -19.02 -12.71
C PHE A 515 -18.15 -18.74 -13.37
N ASN A 516 -19.22 -18.71 -12.58
CA ASN A 516 -20.57 -18.39 -13.04
C ASN A 516 -20.84 -16.89 -13.20
N THR A 517 -19.94 -16.04 -12.72
CA THR A 517 -20.05 -14.57 -12.76
C THR A 517 -19.06 -13.97 -13.76
N ILE A 518 -17.79 -14.39 -13.71
CA ILE A 518 -16.74 -13.94 -14.61
C ILE A 518 -15.98 -15.15 -15.14
N SER A 519 -15.94 -15.29 -16.46
CA SER A 519 -15.17 -16.35 -17.11
C SER A 519 -13.65 -16.18 -16.87
N PRO A 520 -12.94 -17.23 -16.40
CA PRO A 520 -11.50 -17.17 -16.18
C PRO A 520 -10.67 -17.19 -17.48
N THR A 521 -11.26 -17.51 -18.62
CA THR A 521 -10.54 -17.80 -19.88
C THR A 521 -9.58 -16.70 -20.31
N LEU A 522 -10.04 -15.44 -20.35
CA LEU A 522 -9.20 -14.31 -20.72
C LEU A 522 -7.97 -14.18 -19.81
N TYR A 523 -8.18 -14.27 -18.50
CA TYR A 523 -7.14 -14.11 -17.48
C TYR A 523 -6.14 -15.25 -17.49
N PHE A 524 -6.63 -16.48 -17.69
CA PHE A 524 -5.80 -17.67 -17.84
C PHE A 524 -4.88 -17.57 -19.07
N ASP A 525 -5.45 -17.21 -20.22
CA ASP A 525 -4.70 -17.08 -21.45
C ASP A 525 -3.68 -15.93 -21.37
N ALA A 526 -4.06 -14.80 -20.76
CA ALA A 526 -3.16 -13.68 -20.50
C ALA A 526 -2.00 -14.09 -19.56
N CYS A 527 -2.30 -14.79 -18.46
CA CYS A 527 -1.31 -15.29 -17.52
C CYS A 527 -0.27 -16.18 -18.20
N ILE A 528 -0.71 -17.13 -19.04
CA ILE A 528 0.22 -18.01 -19.76
C ILE A 528 1.12 -17.18 -20.67
N ARG A 529 0.54 -16.28 -21.48
CA ARG A 529 1.31 -15.40 -22.39
C ARG A 529 2.35 -14.57 -21.64
N ASP A 530 1.95 -13.95 -20.53
CA ASP A 530 2.81 -13.07 -19.74
C ASP A 530 3.98 -13.84 -19.10
N LEU A 531 3.74 -15.06 -18.61
CA LEU A 531 4.82 -15.93 -18.10
C LEU A 531 5.77 -16.40 -19.19
N CYS A 532 5.27 -16.63 -20.40
CA CYS A 532 6.10 -16.97 -21.54
C CYS A 532 7.07 -15.82 -21.87
N LEU A 533 6.57 -14.59 -21.90
CA LEU A 533 7.38 -13.39 -22.17
C LEU A 533 8.41 -13.12 -21.07
N THR A 534 8.06 -13.42 -19.83
CA THR A 534 8.87 -13.05 -18.65
C THR A 534 9.74 -14.18 -18.11
N LYS A 535 9.75 -15.34 -18.77
CA LYS A 535 10.46 -16.55 -18.33
C LYS A 535 10.04 -16.99 -16.91
N ALA A 536 8.73 -17.08 -16.68
CA ALA A 536 8.13 -17.58 -15.43
C ALA A 536 8.45 -16.75 -14.18
N LYS A 537 8.54 -15.42 -14.31
CA LYS A 537 8.71 -14.53 -13.17
C LYS A 537 7.51 -14.63 -12.21
N THR A 538 7.79 -14.90 -10.94
CA THR A 538 6.76 -15.10 -9.91
C THR A 538 5.92 -13.86 -9.67
N ASP A 539 6.51 -12.65 -9.69
CA ASP A 539 5.76 -11.41 -9.50
C ASP A 539 4.72 -11.19 -10.60
N ILE A 540 5.02 -11.60 -11.83
CA ILE A 540 4.09 -11.54 -12.96
C ILE A 540 2.97 -12.56 -12.78
N LEU A 541 3.28 -13.82 -12.45
CA LEU A 541 2.28 -14.85 -12.13
C LEU A 541 1.28 -14.33 -11.09
N CYS A 542 1.79 -13.79 -9.99
CA CYS A 542 0.96 -13.37 -8.86
C CYS A 542 0.13 -12.13 -9.14
N ARG A 543 0.60 -11.24 -10.03
CA ARG A 543 -0.21 -10.10 -10.49
C ARG A 543 -1.27 -10.55 -11.50
N SER A 544 -0.94 -11.44 -12.43
CA SER A 544 -1.92 -11.99 -13.38
C SER A 544 -3.06 -12.72 -12.67
N ILE A 545 -2.77 -13.48 -11.60
CA ILE A 545 -3.81 -14.09 -10.76
C ILE A 545 -4.60 -13.03 -9.98
N GLN A 546 -3.92 -12.00 -9.47
CA GLN A 546 -4.58 -10.88 -8.78
C GLN A 546 -5.59 -10.15 -9.68
N SER A 547 -5.34 -10.01 -10.98
CA SER A 547 -6.28 -9.38 -11.92
C SER A 547 -7.65 -10.09 -11.97
N TYR A 548 -7.64 -11.43 -11.97
CA TYR A 548 -8.89 -12.20 -11.95
C TYR A 548 -9.59 -12.07 -10.59
N MET A 549 -8.82 -12.20 -9.50
CA MET A 549 -9.31 -11.98 -8.14
C MET A 549 -10.01 -10.62 -8.00
N SER A 550 -9.35 -9.55 -8.43
CA SER A 550 -9.88 -8.18 -8.35
C SER A 550 -11.19 -8.04 -9.12
N SER A 551 -11.30 -8.68 -10.29
CA SER A 551 -12.53 -8.65 -11.08
C SER A 551 -13.67 -9.41 -10.40
N CYS A 552 -13.39 -10.58 -9.83
CA CYS A 552 -14.38 -11.36 -9.09
C CYS A 552 -14.91 -10.63 -7.86
N GLN A 553 -14.02 -10.02 -7.08
CA GLN A 553 -14.40 -9.24 -5.91
C GLN A 553 -15.21 -7.99 -6.30
N ALA A 554 -14.84 -7.31 -7.38
CA ALA A 554 -15.60 -6.18 -7.89
C ALA A 554 -17.02 -6.56 -8.36
N ALA A 555 -17.24 -7.82 -8.75
CA ALA A 555 -18.56 -8.37 -9.04
C ALA A 555 -19.29 -8.91 -7.79
N GLY A 556 -18.78 -8.64 -6.58
CA GLY A 556 -19.40 -9.05 -5.32
C GLY A 556 -19.19 -10.53 -4.96
N VAL A 557 -18.32 -11.26 -5.68
CA VAL A 557 -18.05 -12.66 -5.39
C VAL A 557 -17.01 -12.77 -4.26
N THR A 558 -17.35 -13.50 -3.22
CA THR A 558 -16.38 -13.85 -2.17
C THR A 558 -15.49 -15.00 -2.65
N ILE A 559 -14.17 -14.79 -2.58
CA ILE A 559 -13.15 -15.73 -3.04
C ILE A 559 -12.36 -16.23 -1.84
N GLU A 560 -12.03 -17.52 -1.84
CA GLU A 560 -11.21 -18.12 -0.81
C GLU A 560 -9.75 -17.61 -0.85
N ALA A 561 -9.03 -17.76 0.27
CA ALA A 561 -7.62 -17.37 0.33
C ALA A 561 -6.77 -18.21 -0.65
N TRP A 562 -6.28 -17.58 -1.71
CA TRP A 562 -5.48 -18.24 -2.75
C TRP A 562 -3.97 -18.06 -2.58
N ARG A 563 -3.54 -17.01 -1.87
CA ARG A 563 -2.13 -16.75 -1.54
C ARG A 563 -1.71 -17.63 -0.36
N LYS A 564 -0.52 -18.22 -0.45
CA LYS A 564 0.08 -19.08 0.57
C LYS A 564 1.53 -18.67 0.81
N PRO A 565 2.15 -19.01 1.95
CA PRO A 565 3.58 -18.72 2.18
C PRO A 565 4.50 -19.22 1.07
N SER A 566 4.16 -20.35 0.46
CA SER A 566 4.89 -20.96 -0.67
C SER A 566 4.43 -20.52 -2.05
N PHE A 567 3.33 -19.76 -2.16
CA PHE A 567 2.70 -19.41 -3.44
C PHE A 567 2.11 -18.00 -3.41
N CYS A 568 2.74 -17.07 -4.14
CA CYS A 568 2.28 -15.68 -4.22
C CYS A 568 2.13 -14.98 -2.86
N CYS A 569 3.07 -15.27 -1.95
CA CYS A 569 3.14 -14.68 -0.62
C CYS A 569 3.19 -13.14 -0.70
N LYS A 570 2.26 -12.49 -0.01
CA LYS A 570 2.31 -11.05 0.30
C LYS A 570 2.76 -10.91 1.75
N LEU A 571 3.72 -10.00 1.98
CA LEU A 571 4.14 -9.65 3.34
C LEU A 571 2.92 -9.24 4.16
N GLY A 572 2.61 -10.01 5.21
CA GLY A 572 1.48 -9.78 6.11
C GLY A 572 0.54 -10.97 6.34
N MET A 573 0.54 -12.00 5.48
CA MET A 573 -0.22 -13.24 5.74
C MET A 573 0.60 -14.22 6.59
N LYS A 574 0.42 -14.19 7.91
CA LYS A 574 0.76 -15.33 8.77
C LYS A 574 -0.43 -16.29 8.82
N GLU A 575 -0.24 -17.55 8.46
CA GLU A 575 -1.22 -18.61 8.76
C GLU A 575 -1.29 -18.78 10.28
N VAL A 576 -2.49 -18.64 10.85
CA VAL A 576 -2.82 -19.24 12.13
C VAL A 576 -2.87 -20.75 11.90
N GLY A 577 -2.04 -21.48 12.64
CA GLY A 577 -1.69 -22.87 12.38
C GLY A 577 -2.87 -23.80 12.14
N SER A 578 -2.71 -24.65 11.12
CA SER A 578 -3.48 -25.87 10.98
C SER A 578 -3.00 -26.88 12.02
N VAL A 579 -3.83 -27.08 13.05
CA VAL A 579 -3.67 -28.15 14.04
C VAL A 579 -3.83 -29.49 13.32
N PHE A 580 -2.80 -30.33 13.37
CA PHE A 580 -2.92 -31.75 13.03
C PHE A 580 -3.82 -32.46 14.07
N PRO A 581 -4.83 -33.24 13.67
CA PRO A 581 -5.60 -34.05 14.60
C PRO A 581 -4.83 -35.34 14.84
N GLY A 582 -4.10 -35.40 15.96
CA GLY A 582 -3.42 -36.59 16.43
C GLY A 582 -3.71 -36.81 17.91
N GLY A 583 -4.91 -37.29 18.21
CA GLY A 583 -5.31 -37.61 19.57
C GLY A 583 -4.60 -38.83 20.12
N ILE A 584 -4.30 -38.81 21.41
CA ILE A 584 -4.44 -39.95 22.32
C ILE A 584 -4.90 -39.37 23.68
N PRO A 585 -6.11 -39.70 24.18
CA PRO A 585 -6.47 -39.43 25.56
C PRO A 585 -5.97 -40.59 26.43
N LEU A 586 -5.48 -40.32 27.64
CA LEU A 586 -5.47 -41.31 28.72
C LEU A 586 -5.35 -40.58 30.07
N VAL A 587 -6.50 -40.57 30.76
CA VAL A 587 -6.79 -40.49 32.21
C VAL A 587 -6.22 -39.33 33.00
#